data_AF-A0A965PQ91-F1
#
_entry.id   AF-A0A965PQ91-F1
#
_cell.length_a   1.000
_cell.length_b   1.000
_cell.length_c   1.000
_cell.angle_alpha   90.00
_cell.angle_beta   90.00
_cell.angle_gamma   90.00
#
_symmetry.space_group_name_H-M   'P 1'
#
loop_
_entity.id
_entity.type
_entity.pdbx_description
1 polymer ?
#
loop_
_entity_poly.entity_id
_entity_poly.type
_entity_poly.pdbx_seq_one_letter_code
_entity_poly.pdbx_strand_id
1 'polypeptide(L)'
;KARKEISQFIEINYPDYKDNILLADGFDNCFLGIIENEKGNPVAVYDKWKMIKQLAKDLKSDDGEAFEYFEFNVQGAYVGEFTPKYLERYE
;
A
#
# COMPACT_ATOMS: atom_id res chain seq x y z
N LYS A 1 -6.85 6.44 -13.30
CA LYS A 1 -7.59 5.23 -13.77
C LYS A 1 -7.53 4.13 -12.71
N ALA A 2 -6.33 3.72 -12.28
CA ALA A 2 -6.13 2.72 -11.23
C ALA A 2 -6.88 3.03 -9.91
N ARG A 3 -6.77 4.24 -9.33
CA ARG A 3 -7.51 4.60 -8.11
C ARG A 3 -9.01 4.27 -8.17
N LYS A 4 -9.68 4.65 -9.26
CA LYS A 4 -11.12 4.45 -9.42
C LYS A 4 -11.48 2.96 -9.45
N GLU A 5 -10.66 2.14 -10.11
CA GLU A 5 -10.85 0.69 -10.18
C GLU A 5 -10.64 0.04 -8.80
N ILE A 6 -9.65 0.49 -8.03
CA ILE A 6 -9.40 0.03 -6.66
C ILE A 6 -10.57 0.42 -5.73
N SER A 7 -11.03 1.68 -5.79
CA SER A 7 -12.18 2.13 -5.00
C SER A 7 -13.44 1.33 -5.32
N GLN A 8 -13.72 1.10 -6.61
CA GLN A 8 -14.87 0.28 -7.01
C GLN A 8 -14.74 -1.18 -6.54
N PHE A 9 -13.55 -1.77 -6.61
CA PHE A 9 -13.28 -3.10 -6.07
C PHE A 9 -13.59 -3.16 -4.56
N ILE A 10 -13.16 -2.14 -3.80
CA ILE A 10 -13.43 -2.05 -2.36
C ILE A 10 -14.92 -1.89 -2.08
N GLU A 11 -15.61 -0.98 -2.77
CA GLU A 11 -17.05 -0.75 -2.57
C GLU A 11 -17.89 -2.01 -2.81
N ILE A 12 -17.52 -2.83 -3.80
CA ILE A 12 -18.26 -4.05 -4.15
C ILE A 12 -17.95 -5.20 -3.19
N ASN A 13 -16.69 -5.40 -2.83
CA ASN A 13 -16.26 -6.60 -2.08
C ASN A 13 -16.21 -6.38 -0.55
N TYR A 14 -16.06 -5.13 -0.11
CA TYR A 14 -15.92 -4.75 1.29
C TYR A 14 -16.84 -3.54 1.63
N PRO A 15 -18.16 -3.64 1.36
CA PRO A 15 -19.07 -2.50 1.50
C PRO A 15 -19.09 -1.92 2.92
N ASP A 16 -18.95 -2.77 3.94
CA ASP A 16 -18.95 -2.38 5.37
C ASP A 16 -17.65 -1.68 5.80
N TYR A 17 -16.58 -1.81 5.02
CA TYR A 17 -15.25 -1.26 5.33
C TYR A 17 -14.77 -0.22 4.32
N LYS A 18 -15.59 0.15 3.34
CA LYS A 18 -15.19 0.99 2.20
C LYS A 18 -14.61 2.34 2.62
N ASP A 19 -15.11 2.89 3.72
CA ASP A 19 -14.69 4.18 4.28
C ASP A 19 -13.54 4.04 5.30
N ASN A 20 -13.16 2.80 5.64
CA ASN A 20 -12.11 2.49 6.62
C ASN A 20 -10.82 1.99 5.99
N ILE A 21 -10.88 1.24 4.88
CA ILE A 21 -9.70 0.70 4.20
C ILE A 21 -8.80 1.84 3.74
N LEU A 22 -7.62 1.94 4.33
CA LEU A 22 -6.64 2.94 3.98
C LEU A 22 -5.84 2.48 2.77
N LEU A 23 -5.57 3.42 1.87
CA LEU A 23 -4.77 3.20 0.68
C LEU A 23 -3.53 4.10 0.71
N ALA A 24 -2.39 3.57 0.26
CA ALA A 24 -1.18 4.37 0.12
C ALA A 24 -1.33 5.34 -1.06
N ASP A 25 -1.21 6.64 -0.79
CA ASP A 25 -1.33 7.68 -1.81
C ASP A 25 -0.15 7.71 -2.76
N GLY A 26 -0.44 7.83 -4.06
CA GLY A 26 0.58 7.83 -5.11
C GLY A 26 1.06 6.44 -5.55
N PHE A 27 0.62 5.36 -4.88
CA PHE A 27 1.12 3.99 -5.14
C PHE A 27 0.07 3.06 -5.75
N ASP A 28 -0.94 3.59 -6.44
CA ASP A 28 -2.03 2.77 -7.04
C ASP A 28 -1.52 1.65 -7.97
N ASN A 29 -0.43 1.91 -8.69
CA ASN A 29 0.24 0.94 -9.57
C ASN A 29 0.98 -0.18 -8.81
N CYS A 30 1.19 -0.02 -7.52
CA CYS A 30 1.83 -0.98 -6.64
C CYS A 30 0.80 -1.84 -5.89
N PHE A 31 -0.50 -1.51 -5.97
CA PHE A 31 -1.58 -2.23 -5.30
C PHE A 31 -1.67 -3.68 -5.83
N LEU A 32 -1.78 -4.63 -4.91
CA LEU A 32 -1.89 -6.06 -5.20
C LEU A 32 -3.26 -6.64 -4.87
N GLY A 33 -3.91 -6.12 -3.83
CA GLY A 33 -5.19 -6.63 -3.36
C GLY A 33 -5.44 -6.26 -1.90
N ILE A 34 -6.36 -7.00 -1.28
CA ILE A 34 -6.74 -6.86 0.13
C ILE A 34 -6.50 -8.20 0.82
N ILE A 35 -6.01 -8.17 2.06
CA ILE A 35 -5.94 -9.33 2.96
C ILE A 35 -6.65 -9.00 4.27
N GLU A 36 -6.95 -10.01 5.07
CA GLU A 36 -7.33 -9.82 6.46
C GLU A 36 -6.08 -9.68 7.34
N ASN A 37 -6.07 -8.67 8.21
CA ASN A 37 -5.01 -8.50 9.20
C ASN A 37 -5.26 -9.40 10.43
N GLU A 38 -4.40 -9.24 11.45
CA GLU A 38 -4.44 -10.04 12.67
C GLU A 38 -5.74 -9.87 13.49
N LYS A 39 -6.50 -8.81 13.23
CA LYS A 39 -7.80 -8.51 13.85
C LYS A 39 -8.99 -8.86 12.96
N GLY A 40 -8.76 -9.40 11.76
CA GLY A 40 -9.80 -9.68 10.77
C GLY A 40 -10.24 -8.47 9.95
N ASN A 41 -9.57 -7.31 10.08
CA ASN A 41 -9.89 -6.13 9.28
C ASN A 41 -9.28 -6.28 7.86
N PRO A 42 -10.03 -5.93 6.80
CA PRO A 42 -9.46 -5.88 5.46
C PRO A 42 -8.44 -4.75 5.34
N VAL A 43 -7.23 -5.05 4.87
CA VAL A 43 -6.15 -4.09 4.66
C VAL A 43 -5.56 -4.20 3.27
N ALA A 44 -5.21 -3.07 2.68
CA ALA A 44 -4.59 -3.02 1.37
C ALA A 44 -3.17 -3.59 1.40
N VAL A 45 -2.82 -4.33 0.35
CA VAL A 45 -1.49 -4.91 0.17
C VAL A 45 -0.84 -4.32 -1.07
N TYR A 46 0.41 -3.90 -0.92
CA TYR A 46 1.22 -3.32 -1.98
C TYR A 46 2.50 -4.12 -2.21
N ASP A 47 3.03 -4.05 -3.43
CA ASP A 47 4.34 -4.57 -3.78
C ASP A 47 5.44 -3.65 -3.26
N LYS A 48 6.17 -4.10 -2.24
CA LYS A 48 7.20 -3.33 -1.54
C LYS A 48 8.26 -2.78 -2.51
N TRP A 49 8.81 -3.64 -3.37
CA TRP A 49 9.91 -3.25 -4.27
C TRP A 49 9.45 -2.35 -5.41
N LYS A 50 8.20 -2.47 -5.88
CA LYS A 50 7.65 -1.48 -6.82
C LYS A 50 7.50 -0.10 -6.18
N MET A 51 7.07 -0.03 -4.92
CA MET A 51 6.96 1.24 -4.20
C MET A 51 8.33 1.89 -4.02
N ILE A 52 9.34 1.12 -3.60
CA ILE A 52 10.72 1.62 -3.43
C ILE A 52 11.28 2.15 -4.76
N LYS A 53 11.14 1.41 -5.86
CA LYS A 53 11.61 1.86 -7.19
C LYS A 53 10.90 3.13 -7.66
N GLN A 54 9.61 3.27 -7.34
CA GLN A 54 8.90 4.50 -7.61
C GLN A 54 9.41 5.66 -6.74
N LEU A 55 9.63 5.43 -5.45
CA LEU A 55 10.20 6.43 -4.54
C LEU A 55 11.59 6.89 -5.00
N ALA A 56 12.47 5.97 -5.41
CA ALA A 56 13.80 6.32 -5.94
C ALA A 56 13.70 7.27 -7.13
N LYS A 57 12.77 7.00 -8.05
CA LYS A 57 12.49 7.87 -9.19
C LYS A 57 11.94 9.24 -8.78
N ASP A 58 10.99 9.27 -7.85
CA ASP A 58 10.30 10.49 -7.43
C ASP A 58 11.21 11.40 -6.59
N LEU A 59 12.05 10.81 -5.73
CA LEU A 59 13.06 11.49 -4.90
C LEU A 59 14.34 11.83 -5.67
N LYS A 60 14.55 11.24 -6.86
CA LYS A 60 15.81 11.30 -7.63
C LYS A 60 17.00 10.78 -6.82
N SER A 61 16.78 9.71 -6.07
CA SER A 61 17.74 9.03 -5.21
C SER A 61 18.09 7.64 -5.78
N ASP A 62 19.01 6.95 -5.12
CA ASP A 62 19.18 5.51 -5.35
C ASP A 62 18.14 4.68 -4.58
N ASP A 63 18.12 3.37 -4.85
CA ASP A 63 17.19 2.42 -4.24
C ASP A 63 17.42 2.28 -2.72
N GLY A 64 18.62 2.52 -2.22
CA GLY A 64 18.97 2.44 -0.79
C GLY A 64 18.39 3.62 -0.01
N GLU A 65 18.60 4.85 -0.48
CA GLU A 65 17.99 6.05 0.11
C GLU A 65 16.45 5.99 0.04
N ALA A 66 15.90 5.48 -1.07
CA ALA A 66 14.47 5.27 -1.21
C ALA A 66 13.93 4.18 -0.28
N PHE A 67 14.73 3.13 -0.03
CA PHE A 67 14.40 2.08 0.92
C PHE A 67 14.34 2.64 2.35
N GLU A 68 15.32 3.42 2.78
CA GLU A 68 15.30 4.08 4.10
C GLU A 68 14.08 5.01 4.24
N TYR A 69 13.79 5.79 3.20
CA TYR A 69 12.60 6.63 3.18
C TYR A 69 11.32 5.80 3.32
N PHE A 70 11.22 4.70 2.57
CA PHE A 70 10.09 3.77 2.63
C PHE A 70 9.93 3.17 4.03
N GLU A 71 11.01 2.67 4.64
CA GLU A 71 10.94 2.06 5.96
C GLU A 71 10.46 3.07 7.03
N PHE A 72 10.96 4.30 7.00
CA PHE A 72 10.59 5.30 7.98
C PHE A 72 9.20 5.92 7.74
N ASN A 73 8.91 6.35 6.51
CA ASN A 73 7.73 7.16 6.20
C ASN A 73 6.53 6.37 5.70
N VAL A 74 6.73 5.13 5.23
CA VAL A 74 5.68 4.33 4.61
C VAL A 74 5.39 3.08 5.44
N GLN A 75 6.39 2.23 5.66
CA GLN A 75 6.24 1.02 6.46
C GLN A 75 6.10 1.32 7.95
N GLY A 76 6.86 2.28 8.47
CA GLY A 76 6.82 2.72 9.87
C GLY A 76 5.64 3.63 10.21
N ALA A 77 4.95 4.17 9.21
CA ALA A 77 3.80 5.05 9.39
C ALA A 77 2.55 4.24 9.77
N TYR A 78 2.42 3.90 11.05
CA TYR A 78 1.19 3.33 11.58
C TYR A 78 0.09 4.41 11.63
N VAL A 79 -0.93 4.25 10.80
CA VAL A 79 -2.05 5.21 10.63
C VAL A 79 -3.39 4.63 11.10
N GLY A 80 -3.36 3.56 11.89
CA GLY A 80 -4.53 2.93 12.48
C GLY A 80 -4.70 1.45 12.11
N GLU A 81 -5.84 0.87 12.47
CA GLU A 81 -6.07 -0.57 12.32
C GLU A 81 -6.13 -1.05 10.86
N PHE A 82 -6.39 -0.13 9.93
CA PHE A 82 -6.48 -0.38 8.50
C PHE A 82 -5.19 -0.03 7.76
N THR A 83 -4.08 0.16 8.48
CA THR A 83 -2.76 0.48 7.89
C THR A 83 -2.39 -0.58 6.83
N PRO A 84 -2.01 -0.16 5.60
CA PRO A 84 -1.60 -1.08 4.55
C PRO A 84 -0.44 -1.99 4.95
N LYS A 85 -0.36 -3.14 4.28
CA LYS A 85 0.76 -4.08 4.40
C LYS A 85 1.57 -4.09 3.11
N TYR A 86 2.86 -4.35 3.24
CA TYR A 86 3.81 -4.26 2.13
C TYR A 86 4.46 -5.63 1.91
N LEU A 87 4.13 -6.24 0.77
CA LEU A 87 4.57 -7.58 0.43
C LEU A 87 5.94 -7.54 -0.24
N GLU A 88 6.88 -8.24 0.37
CA GLU A 88 8.13 -8.64 -0.26
C GLU A 88 7.90 -9.93 -1.04
N ARG A 89 8.03 -9.86 -2.37
CA ARG A 89 7.86 -11.01 -3.24
C ARG A 89 9.13 -11.85 -3.22
N TYR A 90 8.97 -13.16 -3.11
CA TYR A 90 10.03 -14.12 -3.41
C TYR A 90 10.07 -14.31 -4.93
N GLU A 91 11.24 -14.09 -5.54
CA GLU A 91 11.51 -14.42 -6.95
C GLU A 91 12.24 -15.77 -7.03
#